data_AF-A0A661VJD1-F1
#
_entry.id   AF-A0A661VJD1-F1
#
_cell.length_a   1.000
_cell.length_b   1.000
_cell.length_c   1.000
_cell.angle_alpha   90.00
_cell.angle_beta   90.00
_cell.angle_gamma   90.00
#
_symmetry.space_group_name_H-M   'P 1'
#
loop_
_entity.id
_entity.type
_entity.pdbx_description
1 polymer ?
#
loop_
_entity_poly.entity_id
_entity_poly.type
_entity_poly.pdbx_seq_one_letter_code
_entity_poly.pdbx_strand_id
1 'polypeptide(L)' 'KLNESLETEIKDIFAIGDGAGITRGLVQASISGVVAAREILNRLGKKS' A
#
# COMPACT_ATOMS: atom_id res chain seq x y z
N LYS A 1 -8.65 -9.83 -3.84
CA LYS A 1 -8.87 -8.52 -4.50
C LYS A 1 -8.32 -7.41 -3.60
N LEU A 2 -7.74 -6.33 -4.14
CA LEU A 2 -7.20 -5.22 -3.33
C LEU A 2 -8.17 -4.06 -3.23
N ASN A 3 -8.11 -3.29 -2.13
CA ASN A 3 -8.80 -2.01 -2.01
C ASN A 3 -7.92 -0.84 -2.54
N GLU A 4 -8.45 0.38 -2.46
CA GLU A 4 -7.77 1.61 -2.94
C GLU A 4 -6.46 1.90 -2.19
N SER A 5 -6.33 1.41 -0.96
CA SER A 5 -5.12 1.53 -0.14
C SER A 5 -4.15 0.36 -0.35
N LEU A 6 -4.39 -0.50 -1.35
CA LEU A 6 -3.59 -1.68 -1.68
C LEU A 6 -3.59 -2.76 -0.58
N GLU A 7 -4.59 -2.74 0.29
CA GLU A 7 -4.81 -3.76 1.29
C GLU A 7 -5.48 -4.99 0.66
N THR A 8 -5.06 -6.15 1.13
CA THR A 8 -5.68 -7.43 0.76
C THR A 8 -7.03 -7.62 1.44
N GLU A 9 -7.69 -8.73 1.14
CA GLU A 9 -8.89 -9.14 1.86
C GLU A 9 -8.59 -9.51 3.32
N ILE A 10 -7.31 -9.74 3.66
CA ILE A 10 -6.84 -9.90 5.03
C ILE A 10 -6.49 -8.52 5.57
N LYS A 11 -7.15 -8.17 6.67
CA LYS A 11 -6.96 -6.90 7.36
C LYS A 11 -5.50 -6.69 7.77
N ASP A 12 -5.04 -5.47 7.59
CA ASP A 12 -3.70 -4.97 7.93
C ASP A 12 -2.57 -5.68 7.14
N ILE A 13 -2.90 -6.36 6.03
CA ILE A 13 -1.95 -6.92 5.08
C ILE A 13 -2.05 -6.16 3.77
N PHE A 14 -0.91 -5.64 3.31
CA PHE A 14 -0.80 -4.80 2.11
C PHE A 14 0.05 -5.47 1.04
N ALA A 15 -0.37 -5.34 -0.21
CA ALA A 15 0.37 -5.82 -1.38
C ALA A 15 0.89 -4.60 -2.15
N ILE A 16 2.21 -4.45 -2.26
CA ILE A 16 2.86 -3.29 -2.90
C ILE A 16 4.03 -3.72 -3.78
N GLY A 17 4.41 -2.86 -4.72
CA GLY A 17 5.55 -3.09 -5.59
C GLY A 17 5.35 -4.16 -6.67
N ASP A 18 6.41 -4.36 -7.45
CA ASP A 18 6.39 -5.23 -8.63
C ASP A 18 6.26 -6.71 -8.26
N GLY A 19 6.89 -7.12 -7.15
CA GLY A 19 6.84 -8.50 -6.64
C GLY A 19 5.45 -8.96 -6.21
N ALA A 20 4.57 -8.01 -5.84
CA ALA A 20 3.17 -8.27 -5.56
C ALA A 20 2.26 -8.14 -6.80
N GLY A 21 2.83 -7.80 -7.97
CA GLY A 21 2.10 -7.62 -9.22
C GLY A 21 1.30 -6.31 -9.32
N ILE A 22 1.61 -5.31 -8.47
CA ILE A 22 0.83 -4.07 -8.36
C ILE A 22 1.35 -2.98 -9.29
N THR A 23 2.64 -3.03 -9.57
CA THR A 23 3.35 -1.97 -10.29
C THR A 23 4.17 -2.56 -11.43
N ARG A 24 4.66 -1.69 -12.34
CA ARG A 24 5.56 -2.04 -13.44
C ARG A 24 6.76 -1.10 -13.47
N GLY A 25 7.57 -1.16 -12.42
CA GLY A 25 8.84 -0.46 -12.31
C GLY A 25 8.95 0.43 -11.08
N LEU A 26 10.18 0.89 -10.84
CA LEU A 26 10.62 1.55 -9.61
C LEU A 26 9.75 2.72 -9.16
N VAL A 27 9.35 3.60 -10.09
CA VAL A 27 8.57 4.80 -9.76
C VAL A 27 7.21 4.41 -9.20
N GLN A 28 6.51 3.49 -9.87
CA GLN A 28 5.21 3.01 -9.40
C GLN A 28 5.36 2.22 -8.09
N ALA A 29 6.38 1.35 -7.99
CA ALA A 29 6.67 0.60 -6.77
C ALA A 29 6.85 1.54 -5.56
N SER A 30 7.61 2.62 -5.75
CA SER A 30 7.82 3.66 -4.73
C SER A 30 6.51 4.34 -4.32
N ILE A 31 5.68 4.74 -5.29
CA ILE A 31 4.38 5.37 -5.04
C ILE A 31 3.46 4.41 -4.26
N SER A 32 3.41 3.14 -4.65
CA SER A 32 2.57 2.13 -4.00
C SER A 32 2.93 1.95 -2.52
N GLY A 33 4.23 2.00 -2.18
CA GLY A 33 4.68 1.95 -0.78
C GLY A 33 4.25 3.17 0.03
N VAL A 34 4.29 4.37 -0.56
CA VAL A 34 3.84 5.60 0.11
C VAL A 34 2.33 5.58 0.38
N VAL A 35 1.53 5.04 -0.55
CA VAL A 35 0.08 4.88 -0.37
C VAL A 35 -0.23 3.97 0.82
N ALA A 36 0.39 2.78 0.86
CA ALA A 36 0.21 1.84 1.97
C ALA A 36 0.69 2.43 3.31
N ALA A 37 1.84 3.10 3.32
CA ALA A 37 2.37 3.74 4.54
C ALA A 37 1.43 4.83 5.09
N ARG A 38 0.82 5.64 4.21
CA ARG A 38 -0.17 6.65 4.61
C ARG A 38 -1.41 6.04 5.24
N GLU A 39 -1.91 4.95 4.67
CA GLU A 39 -3.04 4.21 5.24
C GLU A 39 -2.70 3.68 6.65
N ILE A 40 -1.53 3.08 6.82
CA ILE A 40 -1.06 2.58 8.12
C ILE A 40 -0.97 3.73 9.15
N LEU A 41 -0.39 4.87 8.78
CA LEU A 41 -0.27 6.02 9.66
C LEU A 41 -1.65 6.59 10.07
N ASN A 42 -2.59 6.66 9.12
CA ASN A 42 -3.96 7.09 9.40
C ASN A 42 -4.65 6.17 10.41
N ARG A 43 -4.49 4.84 10.27
CA ARG A 43 -5.05 3.85 11.22
C ARG A 43 -4.42 3.93 12.61
N LEU A 44 -3.12 4.22 12.68
CA LEU A 44 -2.41 4.41 13.94
C LEU A 44 -2.71 5.76 14.60
N GLY A 45 -3.60 6.57 14.04
CA GLY A 45 -3.91 7.91 14.56
C GLY A 45 -2.76 8.91 14.42
N LYS A 46 -1.71 8.57 13.66
CA LYS A 46 -0.58 9.45 13.36
C LYS A 46 -0.90 10.28 12.12
N LYS A 47 -1.76 11.28 12.29
CA LYS A 47 -1.97 12.33 11.27
C LYS A 47 -0.84 13.36 11.34
N SER A 48 -0.18 13.60 10.21
CA SER A 48 0.55 14.86 9.94
C SER A 48 -0.34 15.79 9.13
#